data_AF-A0A7C4TLN9-F1
#
_entry.id   AF-A0A7C4TLN9-F1
#
_cell.length_a   1.000
_cell.length_b   1.000
_cell.length_c   1.000
_cell.angle_alpha   90.00
_cell.angle_beta   90.00
_cell.angle_gamma   90.00
#
_symmetry.space_group_name_H-M   'P 1'
#
loop_
_entity.id
_entity.type
_entity.pdbx_description
1 polymer ?
#
loop_
_entity_poly.entity_id
_entity_poly.type
_entity_poly.pdbx_seq_one_letter_code
_entity_poly.pdbx_strand_id
1 'polypeptide(L)'
;MKSSTLNLFGSEWFGISISTLALAQVYILIFGLTNIYAFHDVAEAVMILGWSIFALIFILWGARAIKTGEKIISHWDNLTRLSFLALIPIVGFVGNYQLIYFFHISAMAAALSLANFYFEYFLALMLGVLLGYRLYTKEINPREMNYAIVIPPLAIGTSVFLAPELMNYYGGVESQYLFFFVVLGLGIFFFLYIFIGSLALSGHVATKMHDVLPTTMLPVGIASLIVINLFTLSGSGIVDHLGVGQITVNLLSVMLWGFEVWNFLVVTIIIFTRPSKGSLSVWAYGFPLGLFATSTIKIMDITGFGGLIWAFTVIAIALNAFWIYGWINTASFLRGKLTKAKDQPKPS
;
A
#
# COMPACT_ATOMS: atom_id res chain seq x y z
N MET A 1 -4.10 9.46 -30.63
CA MET A 1 -3.34 10.08 -29.52
C MET A 1 -1.86 10.05 -29.87
N LYS A 2 -1.17 11.21 -29.90
CA LYS A 2 0.28 11.27 -30.11
C LYS A 2 0.99 10.34 -29.10
N SER A 3 1.92 9.50 -29.54
CA SER A 3 2.63 8.52 -28.68
C SER A 3 3.32 9.16 -27.46
N SER A 4 3.52 10.48 -27.48
CA SER A 4 4.06 11.30 -26.39
C SER A 4 3.26 11.26 -25.07
N THR A 5 1.92 11.21 -25.09
CA THR A 5 1.13 11.27 -23.83
C THR A 5 1.03 9.93 -23.11
N LEU A 6 1.02 8.80 -23.83
CA LEU A 6 0.99 7.46 -23.23
C LEU A 6 2.29 7.14 -22.47
N ASN A 7 3.43 7.71 -22.90
CA ASN A 7 4.73 7.51 -22.26
C ASN A 7 4.85 8.16 -20.86
N LEU A 8 3.87 8.99 -20.47
CA LEU A 8 3.82 9.58 -19.12
C LEU A 8 3.36 8.58 -18.04
N PHE A 9 2.60 7.56 -18.42
CA PHE A 9 1.96 6.63 -17.49
C PHE A 9 2.85 5.42 -17.21
N GLY A 10 3.56 5.46 -16.07
CA GLY A 10 4.35 4.35 -15.51
C GLY A 10 3.63 3.65 -14.35
N SER A 11 4.26 2.63 -13.75
CA SER A 11 3.69 1.90 -12.62
C SER A 11 3.59 2.75 -11.34
N GLU A 12 4.37 3.82 -11.24
CA GLU A 12 4.37 4.75 -10.12
C GLU A 12 3.00 5.44 -9.92
N TRP A 13 2.17 5.50 -10.97
CA TRP A 13 0.84 6.10 -10.93
C TRP A 13 -0.14 5.31 -10.05
N PHE A 14 0.04 4.00 -9.87
CA PHE A 14 -0.83 3.21 -8.99
C PHE A 14 -0.81 3.71 -7.54
N GLY A 15 0.24 4.45 -7.14
CA GLY A 15 0.31 5.11 -5.84
C GLY A 15 -0.87 6.05 -5.54
N ILE A 16 -1.42 6.70 -6.57
CA ILE A 16 -2.55 7.63 -6.42
C ILE A 16 -3.80 6.89 -5.93
N SER A 17 -4.11 5.76 -6.57
CA SER A 17 -5.28 4.97 -6.24
C SER A 17 -5.19 4.43 -4.81
N ILE A 18 -4.08 3.77 -4.46
CA ILE A 18 -3.96 3.16 -3.14
C ILE A 18 -3.92 4.20 -2.00
N SER A 19 -3.32 5.37 -2.23
CA SER A 19 -3.38 6.49 -1.28
C SER A 19 -4.81 7.02 -1.10
N THR A 20 -5.59 7.04 -2.18
CA THR A 20 -7.00 7.44 -2.13
C THR A 20 -7.85 6.40 -1.38
N LEU A 21 -7.61 5.10 -1.61
CA LEU A 21 -8.27 4.04 -0.84
C LEU A 21 -7.86 4.06 0.65
N ALA A 22 -6.62 4.41 0.96
CA ALA A 22 -6.17 4.62 2.34
C ALA A 22 -6.90 5.80 3.01
N LEU A 23 -7.18 6.87 2.26
CA LEU A 23 -7.99 7.98 2.74
C LEU A 23 -9.44 7.55 2.99
N ALA A 24 -10.04 6.76 2.09
CA ALA A 24 -11.36 6.17 2.31
C ALA A 24 -11.37 5.32 3.59
N GLN A 25 -10.33 4.51 3.82
CA GLN A 25 -10.21 3.70 5.02
C GLN A 25 -10.21 4.53 6.31
N VAL A 26 -9.52 5.68 6.31
CA VAL A 26 -9.55 6.58 7.47
C VAL A 26 -10.95 7.11 7.73
N TYR A 27 -11.70 7.49 6.68
CA TYR A 27 -13.08 7.93 6.87
C TYR A 27 -14.03 6.82 7.32
N ILE A 28 -13.82 5.56 6.88
CA ILE A 28 -14.51 4.39 7.44
C ILE A 28 -14.27 4.30 8.96
N LEU A 29 -13.01 4.44 9.39
CA LEU A 29 -12.65 4.39 10.81
C LEU A 29 -13.26 5.57 11.60
N ILE A 30 -13.22 6.80 11.06
CA ILE A 30 -13.85 7.97 11.70
C ILE A 30 -15.37 7.75 11.85
N PHE A 31 -16.02 7.22 10.81
CA PHE A 31 -17.43 6.86 10.88
C PHE A 31 -17.69 5.83 11.98
N GLY A 32 -16.90 4.75 12.05
CA GLY A 32 -17.03 3.74 13.11
C GLY A 32 -16.90 4.31 14.53
N LEU A 33 -16.07 5.34 14.72
CA LEU A 33 -15.89 6.00 16.02
C LEU A 33 -16.99 7.01 16.37
N THR A 34 -17.52 7.71 15.37
CA THR A 34 -18.41 8.87 15.60
C THR A 34 -19.88 8.60 15.28
N ASN A 35 -20.17 7.58 14.48
CA ASN A 35 -21.47 7.28 13.87
C ASN A 35 -22.08 8.46 13.08
N ILE A 36 -21.25 9.41 12.60
CA ILE A 36 -21.71 10.54 11.79
C ILE A 36 -21.73 10.13 10.31
N TYR A 37 -22.93 9.98 9.75
CA TYR A 37 -23.16 9.53 8.37
C TYR A 37 -22.42 10.34 7.30
N ALA A 38 -22.16 11.63 7.52
CA ALA A 38 -21.36 12.42 6.57
C ALA A 38 -19.97 11.80 6.31
N PHE A 39 -19.34 11.18 7.32
CA PHE A 39 -18.06 10.49 7.12
C PHE A 39 -18.21 9.17 6.37
N HIS A 40 -19.36 8.48 6.51
CA HIS A 40 -19.68 7.31 5.71
C HIS A 40 -19.78 7.67 4.22
N ASP A 41 -20.54 8.71 3.89
CA ASP A 41 -20.74 9.15 2.50
C ASP A 41 -19.43 9.64 1.86
N VAL A 42 -18.60 10.36 2.64
CA VAL A 42 -17.26 10.76 2.19
C VAL A 42 -16.38 9.53 1.96
N ALA A 43 -16.41 8.54 2.85
CA ALA A 43 -15.63 7.32 2.68
C ALA A 43 -16.03 6.57 1.40
N GLU A 44 -17.32 6.42 1.14
CA GLU A 44 -17.85 5.77 -0.07
C GLU A 44 -17.42 6.53 -1.34
N ALA A 45 -17.60 7.85 -1.36
CA ALA A 45 -17.22 8.69 -2.49
C ALA A 45 -15.71 8.61 -2.79
N VAL A 46 -14.87 8.64 -1.75
CA VAL A 46 -13.41 8.52 -1.88
C VAL A 46 -13.02 7.10 -2.33
N MET A 47 -13.70 6.05 -1.87
CA MET A 47 -13.49 4.67 -2.32
C MET A 47 -13.80 4.52 -3.82
N ILE A 48 -14.96 5.03 -4.27
CA ILE A 48 -15.35 5.03 -5.69
C ILE A 48 -14.33 5.80 -6.54
N LEU A 49 -13.85 6.95 -6.04
CA LEU A 49 -12.79 7.72 -6.68
C LEU A 49 -11.50 6.91 -6.79
N GLY A 50 -11.10 6.20 -5.74
CA GLY A 50 -9.92 5.33 -5.71
C GLY A 50 -9.97 4.22 -6.77
N TRP A 51 -11.11 3.55 -6.91
CA TRP A 51 -11.36 2.53 -7.94
C TRP A 51 -11.40 3.12 -9.35
N SER A 52 -12.04 4.29 -9.52
CA SER A 52 -12.11 4.98 -10.81
C SER A 52 -10.73 5.39 -11.30
N ILE A 53 -9.89 5.92 -10.40
CA ILE A 53 -8.49 6.25 -10.68
C ILE A 53 -7.69 4.98 -11.02
N PHE A 54 -7.89 3.88 -10.28
CA PHE A 54 -7.24 2.61 -10.57
C PHE A 54 -7.56 2.13 -11.97
N ALA A 55 -8.85 2.03 -12.31
CA ALA A 55 -9.30 1.55 -13.62
C ALA A 55 -8.72 2.41 -14.75
N LEU A 56 -8.75 3.74 -14.60
CA LEU A 56 -8.17 4.66 -15.57
C LEU A 56 -6.67 4.42 -15.76
N ILE A 57 -5.90 4.35 -14.68
CA ILE A 57 -4.45 4.13 -14.72
C ILE A 57 -4.13 2.76 -15.31
N PHE A 58 -4.86 1.72 -14.90
CA PHE A 58 -4.67 0.35 -15.37
C PHE A 58 -4.92 0.23 -16.87
N ILE A 59 -6.00 0.83 -17.38
CA ILE A 59 -6.31 0.87 -18.82
C ILE A 59 -5.21 1.62 -19.59
N LEU A 60 -4.78 2.79 -19.11
CA LEU A 60 -3.75 3.59 -19.78
C LEU A 60 -2.37 2.90 -19.77
N TRP A 61 -2.02 2.27 -18.65
CA TRP A 61 -0.80 1.50 -18.49
C TRP A 61 -0.79 0.25 -19.40
N GLY A 62 -1.89 -0.50 -19.45
CA GLY A 62 -2.05 -1.64 -20.36
C GLY A 62 -2.03 -1.22 -21.83
N ALA A 63 -2.71 -0.13 -22.19
CA ALA A 63 -2.70 0.42 -23.54
C ALA A 63 -1.30 0.89 -23.97
N ARG A 64 -0.51 1.44 -23.04
CA ARG A 64 0.92 1.76 -23.29
C ARG A 64 1.70 0.48 -23.58
N ALA A 65 1.60 -0.55 -22.73
CA ALA A 65 2.32 -1.80 -22.91
C ALA A 65 2.07 -2.44 -24.30
N ILE A 66 0.85 -2.34 -24.82
CA ILE A 66 0.49 -2.85 -26.15
C ILE A 66 1.03 -1.94 -27.27
N LYS A 67 0.89 -0.61 -27.15
CA LYS A 67 1.15 0.32 -28.25
C LYS A 67 2.62 0.71 -28.44
N THR A 68 3.38 0.89 -27.37
CA THR A 68 4.76 1.40 -27.50
C THR A 68 5.73 0.30 -27.93
N GLY A 69 5.33 -0.98 -27.89
CA GLY A 69 6.23 -2.11 -28.11
C GLY A 69 7.43 -2.12 -27.15
N GLU A 70 7.46 -1.24 -26.14
CA GLU A 70 8.35 -1.33 -25.01
C GLU A 70 8.10 -2.71 -24.44
N LYS A 71 9.03 -3.63 -24.69
CA LYS A 71 8.96 -4.97 -24.14
C LYS A 71 8.74 -4.76 -22.66
N ILE A 72 7.61 -5.22 -22.13
CA ILE A 72 7.29 -5.21 -20.69
C ILE A 72 8.53 -5.68 -19.90
N ILE A 73 9.36 -6.55 -20.51
CA ILE A 73 10.75 -6.92 -20.19
C ILE A 73 11.59 -5.77 -19.56
N SER A 74 11.55 -4.53 -20.06
CA SER A 74 12.32 -3.40 -19.52
C SER A 74 11.86 -2.90 -18.15
N HIS A 75 10.59 -3.11 -17.79
CA HIS A 75 10.09 -2.80 -16.44
C HIS A 75 10.60 -3.82 -15.41
N TRP A 76 10.85 -5.06 -15.82
CA TRP A 76 11.38 -6.09 -14.94
C TRP A 76 12.86 -5.90 -14.61
N ASP A 77 13.60 -5.15 -15.45
CA ASP A 77 14.99 -4.81 -15.17
C ASP A 77 15.11 -3.65 -14.18
N ASN A 78 14.11 -2.77 -14.05
CA ASN A 78 14.14 -1.67 -13.08
C ASN A 78 13.43 -2.06 -11.78
N LEU A 79 14.19 -2.24 -10.70
CA LEU A 79 13.65 -2.71 -9.41
C LEU A 79 12.54 -1.80 -8.88
N THR A 80 12.72 -0.48 -8.96
CA THR A 80 11.71 0.50 -8.52
C THR A 80 10.40 0.34 -9.28
N ARG A 81 10.44 0.21 -10.61
CA ARG A 81 9.22 0.05 -11.44
C ARG A 81 8.54 -1.28 -11.19
N LEU A 82 9.32 -2.36 -11.06
CA LEU A 82 8.83 -3.68 -10.69
C LEU A 82 8.10 -3.61 -9.35
N SER A 83 8.68 -2.93 -8.37
CA SER A 83 8.06 -2.76 -7.06
C SER A 83 6.73 -2.03 -7.10
N PHE A 84 6.60 -0.99 -7.92
CA PHE A 84 5.33 -0.28 -8.08
C PHE A 84 4.23 -1.10 -8.77
N LEU A 85 4.58 -2.16 -9.54
CA LEU A 85 3.56 -3.08 -10.05
C LEU A 85 2.89 -3.88 -8.94
N ALA A 86 3.58 -4.11 -7.83
CA ALA A 86 2.98 -4.78 -6.67
C ALA A 86 1.95 -3.92 -5.93
N LEU A 87 1.72 -2.67 -6.35
CA LEU A 87 0.56 -1.91 -5.91
C LEU A 87 -0.77 -2.44 -6.49
N ILE A 88 -0.74 -3.14 -7.63
CA ILE A 88 -1.94 -3.75 -8.23
C ILE A 88 -2.61 -4.72 -7.24
N PRO A 89 -1.92 -5.76 -6.73
CA PRO A 89 -2.54 -6.66 -5.76
C PRO A 89 -2.93 -5.99 -4.45
N ILE A 90 -2.19 -4.97 -4.00
CA ILE A 90 -2.57 -4.20 -2.81
C ILE A 90 -3.92 -3.50 -3.02
N VAL A 91 -4.11 -2.84 -4.17
CA VAL A 91 -5.38 -2.21 -4.53
C VAL A 91 -6.49 -3.26 -4.65
N GLY A 92 -6.19 -4.42 -5.24
CA GLY A 92 -7.13 -5.54 -5.34
C GLY A 92 -7.62 -6.04 -3.99
N PHE A 93 -6.73 -6.21 -2.99
CA PHE A 93 -7.12 -6.63 -1.64
C PHE A 93 -7.91 -5.55 -0.89
N VAL A 94 -7.34 -4.35 -0.79
CA VAL A 94 -7.92 -3.25 0.00
C VAL A 94 -9.22 -2.75 -0.61
N GLY A 95 -9.23 -2.55 -1.93
CA GLY A 95 -10.41 -2.10 -2.66
C GLY A 95 -11.55 -3.10 -2.59
N ASN A 96 -11.26 -4.41 -2.66
CA ASN A 96 -12.29 -5.44 -2.58
C ASN A 96 -12.87 -5.57 -1.16
N TYR A 97 -12.02 -5.45 -0.12
CA TYR A 97 -12.49 -5.31 1.26
C TYR A 97 -13.46 -4.12 1.42
N GLN A 98 -13.11 -2.95 0.87
CA GLN A 98 -13.99 -1.77 0.96
C GLN A 98 -15.29 -1.94 0.17
N LEU A 99 -15.27 -2.62 -0.98
CA LEU A 99 -16.50 -2.95 -1.70
C LEU A 99 -17.42 -3.84 -0.86
N ILE A 100 -16.86 -4.85 -0.17
CA ILE A 100 -17.63 -5.68 0.77
C ILE A 100 -18.19 -4.83 1.91
N TYR A 101 -17.41 -3.91 2.47
CA TYR A 101 -17.85 -3.02 3.55
C TYR A 101 -19.10 -2.21 3.17
N PHE A 102 -19.13 -1.58 1.99
CA PHE A 102 -20.26 -0.75 1.58
C PHE A 102 -21.42 -1.54 0.97
N PHE A 103 -21.14 -2.53 0.13
CA PHE A 103 -22.16 -3.24 -0.65
C PHE A 103 -22.57 -4.59 -0.06
N HIS A 104 -21.95 -4.99 1.05
CA HIS A 104 -22.16 -6.27 1.73
C HIS A 104 -21.79 -7.49 0.87
N ILE A 105 -21.58 -8.63 1.53
CA ILE A 105 -21.18 -9.87 0.86
C ILE A 105 -22.40 -10.72 0.45
N SER A 106 -22.69 -10.75 -0.85
CA SER A 106 -23.62 -11.71 -1.47
C SER A 106 -22.87 -12.96 -1.95
N ALA A 107 -23.58 -14.04 -2.32
CA ALA A 107 -22.93 -15.26 -2.85
C ALA A 107 -22.09 -15.00 -4.11
N MET A 108 -22.58 -14.16 -5.04
CA MET A 108 -21.81 -13.77 -6.22
C MET A 108 -20.61 -12.92 -5.84
N ALA A 109 -20.78 -11.95 -4.93
CA ALA A 109 -19.68 -11.13 -4.44
C ALA A 109 -18.61 -11.99 -3.75
N ALA A 110 -19.00 -12.94 -2.91
CA ALA A 110 -18.10 -13.86 -2.24
C ALA A 110 -17.29 -14.71 -3.24
N ALA A 111 -17.92 -15.22 -4.30
CA ALA A 111 -17.23 -15.99 -5.33
C ALA A 111 -16.20 -15.15 -6.10
N LEU A 112 -16.60 -13.93 -6.50
CA LEU A 112 -15.70 -12.99 -7.18
C LEU A 112 -14.56 -12.53 -6.27
N SER A 113 -14.85 -12.24 -5.00
CA SER A 113 -13.86 -11.85 -4.00
C SER A 113 -12.89 -12.98 -3.67
N LEU A 114 -13.34 -14.23 -3.65
CA LEU A 114 -12.47 -15.40 -3.50
C LEU A 114 -11.53 -15.57 -4.70
N ALA A 115 -12.05 -15.44 -5.92
CA ALA A 115 -11.24 -15.47 -7.13
C ALA A 115 -10.20 -14.33 -7.14
N ASN A 116 -10.63 -13.12 -6.77
CA ASN A 116 -9.76 -11.96 -6.59
C ASN A 116 -8.67 -12.22 -5.54
N PHE A 117 -9.02 -12.78 -4.39
CA PHE A 117 -8.07 -13.10 -3.34
C PHE A 117 -6.92 -13.98 -3.87
N TYR A 118 -7.25 -15.10 -4.50
CA TYR A 118 -6.22 -16.00 -5.02
C TYR A 118 -5.40 -15.37 -6.15
N PHE A 119 -6.07 -14.68 -7.09
CA PHE A 119 -5.39 -13.99 -8.17
C PHE A 119 -4.36 -12.98 -7.66
N GLU A 120 -4.77 -12.10 -6.75
CA GLU A 120 -3.89 -11.06 -6.20
C GLU A 120 -2.80 -11.64 -5.31
N TYR A 121 -3.09 -12.72 -4.57
CA TYR A 121 -2.10 -13.40 -3.74
C TYR A 121 -0.99 -14.02 -4.61
N PHE A 122 -1.36 -14.76 -5.65
CA PHE A 122 -0.38 -15.35 -6.57
C PHE A 122 0.38 -14.30 -7.37
N LEU A 123 -0.29 -13.21 -7.79
CA LEU A 123 0.37 -12.08 -8.43
C LEU A 123 1.40 -11.42 -7.51
N ALA A 124 1.04 -11.15 -6.26
CA ALA A 124 1.95 -10.59 -5.25
C ALA A 124 3.15 -11.52 -5.00
N LEU A 125 2.90 -12.82 -4.87
CA LEU A 125 3.94 -13.83 -4.67
C LEU A 125 4.91 -13.89 -5.86
N MET A 126 4.39 -13.92 -7.09
CA MET A 126 5.18 -13.92 -8.32
C MET A 126 6.07 -12.68 -8.40
N LEU A 127 5.53 -11.50 -8.11
CA LEU A 127 6.28 -10.24 -8.10
C LEU A 127 7.35 -10.23 -7.01
N GLY A 128 7.05 -10.78 -5.83
CA GLY A 128 8.00 -10.93 -4.72
C GLY A 128 9.17 -11.86 -5.08
N VAL A 129 8.88 -13.03 -5.66
CA VAL A 129 9.90 -13.98 -6.13
C VAL A 129 10.77 -13.35 -7.22
N LEU A 130 10.16 -12.65 -8.16
CA LEU A 130 10.90 -12.02 -9.25
C LEU A 130 11.80 -10.88 -8.77
N LEU A 131 11.32 -10.06 -7.82
CA LEU A 131 12.16 -9.07 -7.16
C LEU A 131 13.35 -9.75 -6.46
N GLY A 132 13.10 -10.79 -5.67
CA GLY A 132 14.14 -11.56 -4.99
C GLY A 132 15.19 -12.10 -5.98
N TYR A 133 14.74 -12.76 -7.05
CA TYR A 133 15.61 -13.25 -8.12
C TYR A 133 16.51 -12.14 -8.68
N ARG A 134 15.95 -10.95 -8.97
CA ARG A 134 16.71 -9.81 -9.50
C ARG A 134 17.69 -9.23 -8.50
N LEU A 135 17.34 -9.18 -7.21
CA LEU A 135 18.25 -8.73 -6.16
C LEU A 135 19.50 -9.60 -6.05
N TYR A 136 19.39 -10.91 -6.33
CA TYR A 136 20.52 -11.84 -6.28
C TYR A 136 21.32 -11.96 -7.58
N THR A 137 20.77 -11.55 -8.73
CA THR A 137 21.37 -11.83 -10.05
C THR A 137 21.80 -10.58 -10.83
N LYS A 138 21.22 -9.42 -10.53
CA LYS A 138 21.50 -8.17 -11.26
C LYS A 138 22.54 -7.35 -10.50
N GLU A 139 23.43 -6.67 -11.23
CA GLU A 139 24.16 -5.53 -10.68
C GLU A 139 23.19 -4.38 -10.36
N ILE A 140 23.03 -4.09 -9.07
CA ILE A 140 22.06 -3.10 -8.60
C ILE A 140 22.71 -1.73 -8.61
N ASN A 141 22.11 -0.80 -9.36
CA ASN A 141 22.48 0.61 -9.26
C ASN A 141 22.13 1.11 -7.85
N PRO A 142 23.04 1.80 -7.13
CA PRO A 142 22.75 2.35 -5.80
C PRO A 142 21.47 3.21 -5.74
N ARG A 143 21.04 3.79 -6.88
CA ARG A 143 19.78 4.54 -6.97
C ARG A 143 18.51 3.71 -6.87
N GLU A 144 18.60 2.44 -7.20
CA GLU A 144 17.49 1.49 -7.10
C GLU A 144 17.36 0.90 -5.68
N MET A 145 18.39 1.05 -4.83
CA MET A 145 18.35 0.63 -3.43
C MET A 145 17.66 1.68 -2.54
N ASN A 146 16.34 1.76 -2.67
CA ASN A 146 15.47 2.62 -1.88
C ASN A 146 14.26 1.83 -1.37
N TYR A 147 13.48 2.39 -0.45
CA TYR A 147 12.38 1.65 0.18
C TYR A 147 11.28 1.18 -0.76
N ALA A 148 11.20 1.63 -2.02
CA ALA A 148 10.24 1.05 -2.97
C ALA A 148 10.43 -0.47 -3.12
N ILE A 149 11.66 -0.99 -2.98
CA ILE A 149 11.93 -2.43 -3.10
C ILE A 149 11.19 -3.30 -2.05
N VAL A 150 10.62 -2.71 -0.99
CA VAL A 150 9.83 -3.44 0.01
C VAL A 150 8.35 -3.61 -0.38
N ILE A 151 7.88 -2.93 -1.44
CA ILE A 151 6.46 -2.97 -1.84
C ILE A 151 6.00 -4.39 -2.25
N PRO A 152 6.77 -5.21 -3.00
CA PRO A 152 6.33 -6.57 -3.33
C PRO A 152 6.15 -7.48 -2.11
N PRO A 153 7.10 -7.55 -1.15
CA PRO A 153 6.86 -8.21 0.13
C PRO A 153 5.61 -7.68 0.87
N LEU A 154 5.44 -6.36 0.90
CA LEU A 154 4.29 -5.71 1.54
C LEU A 154 2.97 -6.20 0.91
N ALA A 155 2.91 -6.32 -0.42
CA ALA A 155 1.73 -6.77 -1.14
C ALA A 155 1.24 -8.17 -0.70
N ILE A 156 2.16 -9.10 -0.45
CA ILE A 156 1.83 -10.43 0.06
C ILE A 156 1.13 -10.33 1.43
N GLY A 157 1.65 -9.48 2.31
CA GLY A 157 1.08 -9.24 3.65
C GLY A 157 -0.27 -8.52 3.65
N THR A 158 -0.65 -7.84 2.56
CA THR A 158 -1.94 -7.11 2.47
C THR A 158 -3.15 -8.00 2.23
N SER A 159 -2.94 -9.29 1.96
CA SER A 159 -4.02 -10.30 1.86
C SER A 159 -4.92 -10.34 3.09
N VAL A 160 -4.41 -9.94 4.26
CA VAL A 160 -5.13 -9.80 5.52
C VAL A 160 -6.35 -8.87 5.47
N PHE A 161 -6.42 -7.92 4.53
CA PHE A 161 -7.58 -7.03 4.43
C PHE A 161 -8.83 -7.77 3.96
N LEU A 162 -8.68 -8.71 3.03
CA LEU A 162 -9.80 -9.40 2.42
C LEU A 162 -10.08 -10.76 3.08
N ALA A 163 -9.05 -11.44 3.58
CA ALA A 163 -9.20 -12.77 4.15
C ALA A 163 -10.25 -12.88 5.28
N PRO A 164 -10.32 -11.97 6.28
CA PRO A 164 -11.28 -12.10 7.40
C PRO A 164 -12.73 -12.17 6.94
N GLU A 165 -13.14 -11.31 6.02
CA GLU A 165 -14.52 -11.30 5.51
C GLU A 165 -14.86 -12.60 4.78
N LEU A 166 -13.92 -13.13 3.99
CA LEU A 166 -14.12 -14.40 3.28
C LEU A 166 -14.07 -15.61 4.22
N MET A 167 -13.20 -15.59 5.22
CA MET A 167 -13.11 -16.62 6.25
C MET A 167 -14.42 -16.73 7.05
N ASN A 168 -15.01 -15.58 7.41
CA ASN A 168 -16.29 -15.49 8.09
C ASN A 168 -17.45 -15.97 7.20
N TYR A 169 -17.41 -15.66 5.90
CA TYR A 169 -18.48 -16.04 4.97
C TYR A 169 -18.48 -17.56 4.64
N TYR A 170 -17.32 -18.12 4.27
CA TYR A 170 -17.25 -19.51 3.82
C TYR A 170 -17.17 -20.52 4.98
N GLY A 171 -16.47 -20.17 6.07
CA GLY A 171 -16.16 -21.13 7.13
C GLY A 171 -15.37 -22.35 6.63
N GLY A 172 -15.36 -23.42 7.43
CA GLY A 172 -14.88 -24.74 7.01
C GLY A 172 -13.46 -24.76 6.42
N VAL A 173 -13.29 -25.54 5.35
CA VAL A 173 -12.01 -25.83 4.70
C VAL A 173 -11.47 -24.60 3.96
N GLU A 174 -12.33 -23.85 3.28
CA GLU A 174 -11.98 -22.63 2.57
C GLU A 174 -11.39 -21.59 3.51
N SER A 175 -12.01 -21.42 4.69
CA SER A 175 -11.51 -20.53 5.74
C SER A 175 -10.13 -20.95 6.25
N GLN A 176 -9.86 -22.25 6.39
CA GLN A 176 -8.54 -22.77 6.75
C GLN A 176 -7.47 -22.48 5.70
N TYR A 177 -7.81 -22.60 4.40
CA TYR A 177 -6.88 -22.23 3.33
C TYR A 177 -6.56 -20.74 3.32
N LEU A 178 -7.58 -19.88 3.43
CA LEU A 178 -7.40 -18.44 3.52
C LEU A 178 -6.50 -18.07 4.71
N PHE A 179 -6.77 -18.66 5.87
CA PHE A 179 -5.95 -18.48 7.07
C PHE A 179 -4.49 -18.93 6.84
N PHE A 180 -4.30 -20.11 6.25
CA PHE A 180 -2.97 -20.62 5.92
C PHE A 180 -2.19 -19.67 5.00
N PHE A 181 -2.83 -19.12 3.97
CA PHE A 181 -2.20 -18.14 3.08
C PHE A 181 -1.87 -16.82 3.78
N VAL A 182 -2.69 -16.35 4.72
CA VAL A 182 -2.38 -15.16 5.54
C VAL A 182 -1.15 -15.42 6.41
N VAL A 183 -1.07 -16.57 7.10
CA VAL A 183 0.08 -16.95 7.94
C VAL A 183 1.35 -17.09 7.10
N LEU A 184 1.27 -17.82 5.98
CA LEU A 184 2.37 -17.96 5.02
C LEU A 184 2.84 -16.60 4.52
N GLY A 185 1.89 -15.74 4.17
CA GLY A 185 2.13 -14.41 3.67
C GLY A 185 2.83 -13.52 4.70
N LEU A 186 2.38 -13.56 5.97
CA LEU A 186 3.01 -12.86 7.08
C LEU A 186 4.46 -13.31 7.27
N GLY A 187 4.74 -14.62 7.23
CA GLY A 187 6.11 -15.14 7.33
C GLY A 187 7.02 -14.61 6.24
N ILE A 188 6.60 -14.71 4.97
CA ILE A 188 7.36 -14.21 3.82
C ILE A 188 7.59 -12.70 3.94
N PHE A 189 6.51 -11.94 4.18
CA PHE A 189 6.54 -10.50 4.33
C PHE A 189 7.49 -10.05 5.45
N PHE A 190 7.39 -10.66 6.64
CA PHE A 190 8.19 -10.31 7.81
C PHE A 190 9.68 -10.49 7.57
N PHE A 191 10.10 -11.67 7.10
CA PHE A 191 11.52 -11.94 6.85
C PHE A 191 12.07 -11.11 5.69
N LEU A 192 11.33 -10.99 4.59
CA LEU A 192 11.75 -10.15 3.47
C LEU A 192 11.85 -8.68 3.89
N TYR A 193 10.98 -8.18 4.75
CA TYR A 193 11.12 -6.83 5.31
C TYR A 193 12.43 -6.68 6.09
N ILE A 194 12.78 -7.62 6.97
CA ILE A 194 14.03 -7.53 7.73
C ILE A 194 15.23 -7.47 6.79
N PHE A 195 15.31 -8.37 5.81
CA PHE A 195 16.47 -8.43 4.91
C PHE A 195 16.48 -7.26 3.91
N ILE A 196 15.41 -7.10 3.14
CA ILE A 196 15.31 -6.11 2.07
C ILE A 196 15.17 -4.69 2.63
N GLY A 197 14.43 -4.51 3.73
CA GLY A 197 14.31 -3.23 4.42
C GLY A 197 15.64 -2.75 5.00
N SER A 198 16.48 -3.65 5.53
CA SER A 198 17.83 -3.29 5.98
C SER A 198 18.73 -2.84 4.81
N LEU A 199 18.62 -3.50 3.66
CA LEU A 199 19.31 -3.08 2.44
C LEU A 199 18.81 -1.71 1.94
N ALA A 200 17.50 -1.48 1.97
CA ALA A 200 16.90 -0.20 1.58
C ALA A 200 17.34 0.95 2.51
N LEU A 201 17.42 0.71 3.83
CA LEU A 201 17.93 1.66 4.79
C LEU A 201 19.39 2.00 4.51
N SER A 202 20.24 0.98 4.30
CA SER A 202 21.65 1.16 3.97
C SER A 202 21.83 2.00 2.69
N GLY A 203 21.09 1.65 1.63
CA GLY A 203 21.09 2.39 0.37
C GLY A 203 20.64 3.84 0.54
N HIS A 204 19.59 4.07 1.34
CA HIS A 204 19.09 5.42 1.63
C HIS A 204 20.12 6.29 2.37
N VAL A 205 20.76 5.74 3.41
CA VAL A 205 21.76 6.44 4.22
C VAL A 205 23.03 6.73 3.41
N ALA A 206 23.43 5.80 2.54
CA ALA A 206 24.62 5.95 1.71
C ALA A 206 24.45 6.99 0.59
N THR A 207 23.28 7.06 -0.04
CA THR A 207 23.07 7.86 -1.26
C THR A 207 22.37 9.20 -1.05
N LYS A 208 21.63 9.38 0.06
CA LYS A 208 20.92 10.63 0.44
C LYS A 208 20.09 11.27 -0.68
N MET A 209 19.44 10.46 -1.53
CA MET A 209 18.67 10.99 -2.66
C MET A 209 17.29 11.54 -2.25
N HIS A 210 16.97 12.75 -2.73
CA HIS A 210 15.76 13.47 -2.36
C HIS A 210 14.48 12.96 -3.03
N ASP A 211 14.56 12.43 -4.25
CA ASP A 211 13.37 12.03 -5.02
C ASP A 211 12.72 10.74 -4.50
N VAL A 212 13.46 9.95 -3.73
CA VAL A 212 12.99 8.70 -3.11
C VAL A 212 12.60 8.89 -1.65
N LEU A 213 12.73 10.10 -1.11
CA LEU A 213 12.32 10.43 0.26
C LEU A 213 10.89 10.00 0.59
N PRO A 214 9.90 10.07 -0.33
CA PRO A 214 8.56 9.64 0.04
C PRO A 214 8.41 8.17 0.43
N THR A 215 9.29 7.32 -0.09
CA THR A 215 9.27 5.88 0.19
C THR A 215 9.78 5.54 1.60
N THR A 216 10.42 6.48 2.30
CA THR A 216 10.88 6.28 3.69
C THR A 216 9.74 6.19 4.69
N MET A 217 8.50 6.45 4.26
CA MET A 217 7.28 6.20 5.05
C MET A 217 6.86 4.72 5.08
N LEU A 218 7.32 3.91 4.11
CA LEU A 218 6.94 2.50 4.01
C LEU A 218 7.23 1.65 5.27
N PRO A 219 8.35 1.84 6.01
CA PRO A 219 8.58 1.18 7.29
C PRO A 219 7.45 1.35 8.31
N VAL A 220 6.79 2.53 8.36
CA VAL A 220 5.61 2.74 9.21
C VAL A 220 4.51 1.78 8.79
N GLY A 221 4.17 1.77 7.50
CA GLY A 221 3.13 0.90 6.96
C GLY A 221 3.42 -0.59 7.14
N ILE A 222 4.70 -0.98 7.07
CA ILE A 222 5.11 -2.37 7.28
C ILE A 222 4.86 -2.81 8.73
N ALA A 223 5.31 -2.02 9.71
CA ALA A 223 5.05 -2.33 11.11
C ALA A 223 3.54 -2.38 11.39
N SER A 224 2.77 -1.42 10.87
CA SER A 224 1.31 -1.40 11.01
C SER A 224 0.65 -2.62 10.37
N LEU A 225 1.15 -3.11 9.23
CA LEU A 225 0.62 -4.30 8.58
C LEU A 225 0.94 -5.59 9.36
N ILE A 226 2.11 -5.66 10.01
CA ILE A 226 2.43 -6.75 10.94
C ILE A 226 1.41 -6.75 12.08
N VAL A 227 1.15 -5.59 12.68
CA VAL A 227 0.13 -5.45 13.74
C VAL A 227 -1.25 -5.93 13.26
N ILE A 228 -1.70 -5.48 12.09
CA ILE A 228 -2.99 -5.88 11.52
C ILE A 228 -3.05 -7.41 11.32
N ASN A 229 -1.99 -8.01 10.80
CA ASN A 229 -1.90 -9.47 10.64
C ASN A 229 -1.95 -10.20 11.98
N LEU A 230 -1.20 -9.75 13.00
CA LEU A 230 -1.21 -10.37 14.33
C LEU A 230 -2.63 -10.38 14.95
N PHE A 231 -3.41 -9.32 14.75
CA PHE A 231 -4.81 -9.29 15.18
C PHE A 231 -5.70 -10.29 14.45
N THR A 232 -5.51 -10.47 13.15
CA THR A 232 -6.24 -11.50 12.40
C THR A 232 -5.86 -12.91 12.88
N LEU A 233 -4.61 -13.13 13.28
CA LEU A 233 -4.17 -14.40 13.85
C LEU A 233 -4.77 -14.69 15.23
N SER A 234 -4.90 -13.70 16.10
CA SER A 234 -5.49 -13.93 17.43
C SER A 234 -7.01 -14.06 17.40
N GLY A 235 -7.70 -13.40 16.46
CA GLY A 235 -9.16 -13.39 16.40
C GLY A 235 -9.81 -14.52 15.62
N SER A 236 -9.04 -15.29 14.84
CA SER A 236 -9.61 -16.21 13.84
C SER A 236 -10.16 -17.52 14.43
N GLY A 237 -9.54 -18.13 15.44
CA GLY A 237 -10.02 -19.39 16.05
C GLY A 237 -10.24 -20.58 15.07
N ILE A 238 -9.91 -20.41 13.79
CA ILE A 238 -10.26 -21.31 12.67
C ILE A 238 -9.34 -22.52 12.63
N VAL A 239 -8.12 -22.39 13.17
CA VAL A 239 -7.17 -23.50 13.31
C VAL A 239 -6.74 -23.57 14.78
N ASP A 240 -7.31 -24.53 15.51
CA ASP A 240 -7.20 -24.73 16.97
C ASP A 240 -5.77 -24.76 17.55
N HIS A 241 -4.74 -24.83 16.71
CA HIS A 241 -3.34 -24.99 17.12
C HIS A 241 -2.37 -23.95 16.55
N LEU A 242 -2.84 -22.97 15.77
CA LEU A 242 -1.98 -21.95 15.14
C LEU A 242 -2.26 -20.52 15.62
N GLY A 243 -3.20 -20.34 16.56
CA GLY A 243 -3.51 -19.04 17.14
C GLY A 243 -2.41 -18.53 18.07
N VAL A 244 -2.10 -17.23 18.00
CA VAL A 244 -1.23 -16.55 18.96
C VAL A 244 -2.08 -15.98 20.09
N GLY A 245 -1.67 -16.20 21.34
CA GLY A 245 -2.39 -15.69 22.50
C GLY A 245 -2.53 -14.16 22.49
N GLN A 246 -3.71 -13.67 22.88
CA GLN A 246 -4.04 -12.24 22.82
C GLN A 246 -3.04 -11.36 23.58
N ILE A 247 -2.53 -11.82 24.73
CA ILE A 247 -1.54 -11.09 25.53
C ILE A 247 -0.26 -10.83 24.72
N THR A 248 0.21 -11.84 23.98
CA THR A 248 1.40 -11.74 23.12
C THR A 248 1.16 -10.78 21.97
N VAL A 249 -0.01 -10.85 21.32
CA VAL A 249 -0.38 -9.93 20.24
C VAL A 249 -0.45 -8.49 20.75
N ASN A 250 -1.06 -8.25 21.91
CA ASN A 250 -1.15 -6.91 22.50
C ASN A 250 0.24 -6.33 22.77
N LEU A 251 1.13 -7.10 23.41
CA LEU A 251 2.48 -6.66 23.73
C LEU A 251 3.28 -6.32 22.48
N LEU A 252 3.32 -7.24 21.51
CA LEU A 252 4.03 -7.03 20.25
C LEU A 252 3.47 -5.84 19.47
N SER A 253 2.15 -5.65 19.48
CA SER A 253 1.50 -4.54 18.78
C SER A 253 1.90 -3.19 19.36
N VAL A 254 1.97 -3.06 20.69
CA VAL A 254 2.43 -1.81 21.33
C VAL A 254 3.91 -1.56 21.06
N MET A 255 4.76 -2.60 21.06
CA MET A 255 6.17 -2.46 20.72
C MET A 255 6.37 -1.98 19.27
N LEU A 256 5.64 -2.56 18.32
CA LEU A 256 5.66 -2.14 16.92
C LEU A 256 5.09 -0.73 16.73
N TRP A 257 4.04 -0.37 17.46
CA TRP A 257 3.48 0.98 17.43
C TRP A 257 4.47 2.05 17.90
N GLY A 258 5.31 1.75 18.91
CA GLY A 258 6.40 2.63 19.30
C GLY A 258 7.39 2.90 18.15
N PHE A 259 7.69 1.87 17.33
CA PHE A 259 8.50 2.02 16.12
C PHE A 259 7.77 2.81 15.02
N GLU A 260 6.46 2.60 14.85
CA GLU A 260 5.61 3.36 13.91
C GLU A 260 5.64 4.86 14.23
N VAL A 261 5.40 5.23 15.49
CA VAL A 261 5.44 6.63 15.95
C VAL A 261 6.80 7.28 15.69
N TRP A 262 7.89 6.59 16.06
CA TRP A 262 9.23 7.12 15.86
C TRP A 262 9.53 7.39 14.37
N ASN A 263 9.25 6.42 13.48
CA ASN A 263 9.47 6.61 12.05
C ASN A 263 8.55 7.68 11.47
N PHE A 264 7.29 7.71 11.86
CA PHE A 264 6.33 8.73 11.44
C PHE A 264 6.85 10.15 11.75
N LEU A 265 7.36 10.37 12.96
CA LEU A 265 7.92 11.66 13.36
C LEU A 265 9.17 12.01 12.54
N VAL A 266 10.11 11.08 12.40
CA VAL A 266 11.35 11.30 11.62
C VAL A 266 11.01 11.65 10.17
N VAL A 267 10.15 10.88 9.52
CA VAL A 267 9.78 11.10 8.12
C VAL A 267 9.02 12.41 7.96
N THR A 268 8.10 12.73 8.88
CA THR A 268 7.36 14.00 8.87
C THR A 268 8.31 15.21 8.95
N ILE A 269 9.31 15.18 9.84
CA ILE A 269 10.35 16.22 9.92
C ILE A 269 11.11 16.33 8.59
N ILE A 270 11.47 15.19 7.98
CA ILE A 270 12.17 15.19 6.68
C ILE A 270 11.30 15.80 5.58
N ILE A 271 10.01 15.50 5.53
CA ILE A 271 9.07 16.06 4.55
C ILE A 271 9.04 17.59 4.65
N PHE A 272 8.93 18.13 5.88
CA PHE A 272 8.87 19.58 6.08
C PHE A 272 10.20 20.29 5.83
N THR A 273 11.33 19.66 6.15
CA THR A 273 12.65 20.25 5.91
C THR A 273 13.14 20.10 4.47
N ARG A 274 12.68 19.07 3.75
CA ARG A 274 13.13 18.71 2.40
C ARG A 274 11.94 18.27 1.54
N PRO A 275 11.00 19.19 1.22
CA PRO A 275 9.81 18.85 0.45
C PRO A 275 10.18 18.42 -0.98
N SER A 276 9.62 17.29 -1.41
CA SER A 276 9.73 16.84 -2.80
C SER A 276 8.88 17.74 -3.70
N LYS A 277 9.37 18.14 -4.87
CA LYS A 277 8.59 18.99 -5.78
C LYS A 277 8.52 18.36 -7.17
N GLY A 278 7.31 18.20 -7.67
CA GLY A 278 7.05 17.67 -9.01
C GLY A 278 7.45 16.21 -9.18
N SER A 279 7.38 15.41 -8.10
CA SER A 279 7.59 13.96 -8.15
C SER A 279 6.28 13.22 -7.87
N LEU A 280 6.03 12.13 -8.60
CA LEU A 280 4.91 11.22 -8.33
C LEU A 280 5.16 10.31 -7.13
N SER A 281 6.42 10.18 -6.67
CA SER A 281 6.75 9.35 -5.51
C SER A 281 6.06 9.82 -4.23
N VAL A 282 5.63 11.08 -4.13
CA VAL A 282 4.90 11.63 -2.96
C VAL A 282 3.63 10.86 -2.62
N TRP A 283 3.04 10.13 -3.58
CA TRP A 283 1.89 9.28 -3.31
C TRP A 283 2.21 8.07 -2.40
N ALA A 284 3.49 7.75 -2.21
CA ALA A 284 3.94 6.70 -1.28
C ALA A 284 3.71 7.04 0.21
N TYR A 285 3.33 8.28 0.55
CA TYR A 285 2.97 8.64 1.93
C TYR A 285 1.62 8.06 2.37
N GLY A 286 0.65 7.98 1.46
CA GLY A 286 -0.74 7.80 1.84
C GLY A 286 -1.06 6.41 2.38
N PHE A 287 -0.62 5.36 1.67
CA PHE A 287 -0.93 3.98 2.06
C PHE A 287 -0.36 3.61 3.45
N PRO A 288 0.94 3.85 3.76
CA PRO A 288 1.46 3.63 5.10
C PRO A 288 0.70 4.34 6.22
N LEU A 289 0.22 5.56 5.97
CA LEU A 289 -0.57 6.30 6.96
C LEU A 289 -1.96 5.71 7.17
N GLY A 290 -2.61 5.21 6.12
CA GLY A 290 -3.88 4.48 6.27
C GLY A 290 -3.70 3.20 7.09
N LEU A 291 -2.59 2.48 6.88
CA LEU A 291 -2.24 1.32 7.70
C LEU A 291 -1.98 1.73 9.16
N PHE A 292 -1.24 2.82 9.38
CA PHE A 292 -0.95 3.33 10.72
C PHE A 292 -2.21 3.77 11.47
N ALA A 293 -3.15 4.42 10.78
CA ALA A 293 -4.45 4.74 11.35
C ALA A 293 -5.21 3.47 11.74
N THR A 294 -5.21 2.47 10.86
CA THR A 294 -5.90 1.19 11.09
C THR A 294 -5.29 0.40 12.25
N SER A 295 -3.96 0.29 12.32
CA SER A 295 -3.27 -0.37 13.44
C SER A 295 -3.52 0.36 14.75
N THR A 296 -3.50 1.71 14.73
CA THR A 296 -3.74 2.54 15.93
C THR A 296 -5.15 2.31 16.49
N ILE A 297 -6.19 2.27 15.65
CA ILE A 297 -7.55 1.96 16.11
C ILE A 297 -7.65 0.55 16.66
N LYS A 298 -7.09 -0.46 15.99
CA LYS A 298 -7.09 -1.84 16.52
C LYS A 298 -6.40 -1.94 17.88
N ILE A 299 -5.27 -1.25 18.07
CA ILE A 299 -4.56 -1.20 19.36
C ILE A 299 -5.40 -0.46 20.41
N MET A 300 -6.13 0.59 20.03
CA MET A 300 -7.03 1.30 20.94
C MET A 300 -8.15 0.39 21.44
N ASP A 301 -8.80 -0.33 20.52
CA ASP A 301 -9.93 -1.21 20.84
C ASP A 301 -9.55 -2.31 21.84
N ILE A 302 -8.33 -2.86 21.73
CA ILE A 302 -7.87 -3.96 22.59
C ILE A 302 -7.20 -3.52 23.90
N THR A 303 -6.56 -2.35 23.93
CA THR A 303 -5.89 -1.84 25.14
C THR A 303 -6.83 -0.99 26.00
N GLY A 304 -7.90 -0.45 25.41
CA GLY A 304 -8.74 0.57 26.05
C GLY A 304 -8.00 1.89 26.30
N PHE A 305 -6.79 2.08 25.76
CA PHE A 305 -5.99 3.28 25.99
C PHE A 305 -6.51 4.45 25.14
N GLY A 306 -7.44 5.21 25.70
CA GLY A 306 -8.11 6.32 25.02
C GLY A 306 -7.18 7.41 24.47
N GLY A 307 -5.94 7.52 24.94
CA GLY A 307 -4.94 8.44 24.39
C GLY A 307 -4.65 8.22 22.90
N LEU A 308 -4.86 7.01 22.39
CA LEU A 308 -4.65 6.66 20.98
C LEU A 308 -5.60 7.38 20.02
N ILE A 309 -6.74 7.89 20.49
CA ILE A 309 -7.65 8.69 19.66
C ILE A 309 -6.98 9.96 19.14
N TRP A 310 -6.11 10.58 19.95
CA TRP A 310 -5.38 11.78 19.57
C TRP A 310 -4.31 11.47 18.52
N ALA A 311 -3.60 10.34 18.69
CA ALA A 311 -2.64 9.86 17.69
C ALA A 311 -3.36 9.58 16.36
N PHE A 312 -4.47 8.84 16.39
CA PHE A 312 -5.31 8.61 15.22
C PHE A 312 -5.76 9.91 14.55
N THR A 313 -6.21 10.89 15.32
CA THR A 313 -6.65 12.19 14.80
C THR A 313 -5.51 12.91 14.07
N VAL A 314 -4.31 12.92 14.65
CA VAL A 314 -3.11 13.51 14.00
C VAL A 314 -2.77 12.79 12.70
N ILE A 315 -2.80 11.45 12.70
CA ILE A 315 -2.54 10.62 11.52
C ILE A 315 -3.57 10.93 10.42
N ALA A 316 -4.86 11.01 10.78
CA ALA A 316 -5.95 11.31 9.84
C ALA A 316 -5.80 12.70 9.20
N ILE A 317 -5.44 13.72 10.00
CA ILE A 317 -5.17 15.08 9.50
C ILE A 317 -3.95 15.07 8.56
N ALA A 318 -2.88 14.38 8.95
CA ALA A 318 -1.67 14.26 8.13
C ALA A 318 -1.96 13.59 6.78
N LEU A 319 -2.74 12.51 6.77
CA LEU A 319 -3.12 11.81 5.55
C LEU A 319 -3.91 12.71 4.60
N ASN A 320 -4.87 13.48 5.11
CA ASN A 320 -5.62 14.47 4.33
C ASN A 320 -4.68 15.52 3.71
N ALA A 321 -3.77 16.08 4.52
CA ALA A 321 -2.80 17.07 4.05
C ALA A 321 -1.88 16.49 2.96
N PHE A 322 -1.38 15.26 3.14
CA PHE A 322 -0.52 14.61 2.17
C PHE A 322 -1.25 14.18 0.90
N TRP A 323 -2.54 13.84 0.99
CA TRP A 323 -3.38 13.56 -0.18
C TRP A 323 -3.55 14.83 -1.05
N ILE A 324 -3.86 15.97 -0.43
CA ILE A 324 -3.91 17.28 -1.13
C ILE A 324 -2.54 17.62 -1.73
N TYR A 325 -1.47 17.44 -0.97
CA TYR A 325 -0.11 17.68 -1.43
C TYR A 325 0.29 16.79 -2.61
N GLY A 326 -0.20 15.54 -2.65
CA GLY A 326 -0.02 14.62 -3.77
C GLY A 326 -0.64 15.16 -5.07
N TRP A 327 -1.84 15.72 -5.00
CA TRP A 327 -2.49 16.36 -6.15
C TRP A 327 -1.73 17.60 -6.63
N ILE A 328 -1.30 18.47 -5.70
CA ILE A 328 -0.49 19.66 -6.03
C ILE A 328 0.80 19.25 -6.78
N ASN A 329 1.48 18.21 -6.30
CA ASN A 329 2.68 17.68 -6.95
C ASN A 329 2.39 17.04 -8.31
N THR A 330 1.28 16.33 -8.45
CA THR A 330 0.85 15.73 -9.71
C THR A 330 0.58 16.80 -10.77
N ALA A 331 -0.11 17.88 -10.39
CA ALA A 331 -0.32 19.03 -11.26
C ALA A 331 0.99 19.71 -11.67
N SER A 332 1.92 19.88 -10.72
CA SER A 332 3.27 20.41 -10.99
C SER A 332 4.08 19.53 -11.95
N PHE A 333 4.06 18.21 -11.74
CA PHE A 333 4.72 17.22 -12.61
C PHE A 333 4.18 17.29 -14.04
N LEU A 334 2.86 17.29 -14.20
CA LEU A 334 2.20 17.39 -15.50
C LEU A 334 2.54 18.71 -16.20
N ARG A 335 2.50 19.84 -15.48
CA ARG A 335 2.87 21.15 -16.02
C ARG A 335 4.33 21.17 -16.49
N GLY A 336 5.26 20.64 -15.68
CA GLY A 336 6.68 20.57 -16.03
C GLY A 336 6.96 19.74 -17.28
N LYS A 337 6.25 18.63 -17.47
CA LYS A 337 6.35 17.79 -18.69
C LYS A 337 5.79 18.49 -19.92
N LEU A 338 4.66 19.20 -19.79
CA LEU A 338 4.03 19.94 -20.88
C LEU A 338 4.89 21.12 -21.36
N THR A 339 5.56 21.84 -20.45
CA THR A 339 6.48 22.92 -20.82
C THR A 339 7.67 22.39 -21.61
N LYS A 340 8.33 21.32 -21.13
CA LYS A 340 9.46 20.70 -21.85
C LYS A 340 9.10 20.16 -23.22
N ALA A 341 7.86 19.71 -23.43
CA ALA A 341 7.39 19.25 -24.74
C ALA A 341 7.15 20.39 -25.74
N LYS A 342 6.94 21.63 -25.28
CA LYS A 342 6.84 22.81 -26.15
C LYS A 342 8.22 23.34 -26.59
N ASP A 343 9.25 23.12 -25.79
CA ASP A 343 10.60 23.64 -26.02
C ASP A 343 11.49 22.71 -26.87
N GLN A 344 11.02 21.52 -27.26
CA GLN A 344 11.76 20.64 -28.17
C GLN A 344 11.59 21.12 -29.62
N PRO A 345 12.69 21.37 -30.37
CA PRO A 345 12.60 21.78 -31.76
C PRO A 345 11.86 20.72 -32.58
N LYS A 346 10.94 21.16 -33.44
CA LYS A 346 10.24 20.24 -34.35
C LYS A 346 11.28 19.50 -35.19
N PRO A 347 11.20 18.16 -35.32
CA PRO A 347 12.07 17.44 -36.24
C PRO A 347 11.84 18.00 -37.64
N SER A 348 12.93 18.47 -38.24
CA SER A 348 13.02 19.01 -39.61
C SER A 348 12.77 17.94 -40.65
#